data_AF-A0A7J0DUI6-F1
#
_entry.id   AF-A0A7J0DUI6-F1
#
_cell.length_a   1.000
_cell.length_b   1.000
_cell.length_c   1.000
_cell.angle_alpha   90.00
_cell.angle_beta   90.00
_cell.angle_gamma   90.00
#
_symmetry.space_group_name_H-M   'P 1'
#
loop_
_entity.id
_entity.type
_entity.pdbx_description
1 polymer ?
#
loop_
_entity_poly.entity_id
_entity_poly.type
_entity_poly.pdbx_seq_one_letter_code
_entity_poly.pdbx_strand_id
1 'polypeptide(L)'
;MGQQVKTTDDFSPSRPPSIGSSVIPIINKLQDIFAPIVGNFSKVQLPQVAVVGSQSSGKSSVIEALVGRDFLPRGCDICTRRPLVLQLENRTDVDDGREWAEFRHLPGKRFYDFSKIRKEIQWVDS
;
A
#
# COMPACT_ATOMS: atom_id res chain seq x y z
N MET A 1 42.12 31.88 17.27
CA MET A 1 40.84 32.33 16.70
C MET A 1 40.62 31.62 15.38
N GLY A 2 40.15 30.38 15.42
CA GLY A 2 39.81 29.59 14.24
C GLY A 2 38.31 29.39 14.23
N GLN A 3 37.63 29.93 13.21
CA GLN A 3 36.19 29.74 13.01
C GLN A 3 35.96 28.33 12.47
N GLN A 4 35.12 27.56 13.16
CA GLN A 4 34.64 26.25 12.69
C GLN A 4 33.33 26.46 11.93
N VAL A 5 33.38 26.25 10.62
CA VAL A 5 32.22 26.23 9.73
C VAL A 5 31.40 24.98 10.04
N LYS A 6 30.16 25.17 10.49
CA LYS A 6 29.15 24.10 10.61
C LYS A 6 28.48 23.92 9.26
N THR A 7 28.81 22.83 8.56
CA THR A 7 28.06 22.34 7.41
C THR A 7 27.29 21.11 7.86
N THR A 8 25.98 21.25 8.05
CA THR A 8 25.03 20.13 8.07
C THR A 8 23.72 20.66 7.51
N ASP A 9 23.63 20.67 6.19
CA ASP A 9 22.37 20.74 5.47
C ASP A 9 21.63 19.41 5.69
N ASP A 10 20.65 19.44 6.58
CA ASP A 10 19.71 18.33 6.83
C ASP A 10 18.64 18.33 5.72
N PHE A 11 19.04 17.96 4.50
CA PHE A 11 18.11 17.70 3.40
C PHE A 11 17.58 16.27 3.51
N SER A 12 16.58 16.07 4.37
CA SER A 12 15.66 14.95 4.21
C SER A 12 14.71 15.31 3.05
N PRO A 13 14.72 14.60 1.91
CA PRO A 13 13.74 14.86 0.86
C PRO A 13 12.36 14.52 1.42
N SER A 14 11.56 15.56 1.69
CA SER A 14 10.14 15.40 2.02
C SER A 14 9.48 14.68 0.85
N ARG A 15 9.13 13.41 1.09
CA ARG A 15 8.48 12.56 0.10
C ARG A 15 7.22 13.31 -0.39
N PRO A 16 7.04 13.48 -1.72
CA PRO A 16 5.90 14.22 -2.22
C PRO A 16 4.60 13.55 -1.73
N PRO A 17 3.55 14.35 -1.44
CA PRO A 17 2.27 13.81 -0.98
C PRO A 17 1.77 12.81 -2.02
N SER A 18 1.64 11.55 -1.60
CA SER A 18 1.07 10.52 -2.47
C SER A 18 -0.45 10.70 -2.54
N ILE A 19 -1.08 10.25 -3.62
CA ILE A 19 -2.55 10.22 -3.71
C ILE A 19 -3.16 9.46 -2.50
N GLY A 20 -2.41 8.50 -1.95
CA GLY A 20 -2.74 7.82 -0.70
C GLY A 20 -2.98 8.78 0.47
N SER A 21 -2.23 9.88 0.59
CA SER A 21 -2.42 10.83 1.70
C SER A 21 -3.77 11.54 1.67
N SER A 22 -4.43 11.63 0.51
CA SER A 22 -5.75 12.24 0.39
C SER A 22 -6.87 11.19 0.46
N VAL A 23 -6.66 10.01 -0.11
CA VAL A 23 -7.70 8.98 -0.23
C VAL A 23 -7.78 8.10 1.03
N ILE A 24 -6.66 7.73 1.62
CA ILE A 24 -6.61 6.85 2.81
C ILE A 24 -7.34 7.48 4.00
N PRO A 25 -7.16 8.77 4.35
CA PRO A 25 -7.90 9.36 5.46
C PRO A 25 -9.41 9.39 5.22
N ILE A 26 -9.87 9.50 3.97
CA ILE A 26 -11.29 9.46 3.64
C ILE A 26 -11.83 8.05 3.85
N ILE A 27 -11.11 7.04 3.37
CA ILE A 27 -11.46 5.62 3.56
C ILE A 27 -11.48 5.28 5.06
N ASN A 28 -10.46 5.68 5.81
CA ASN A 28 -10.38 5.43 7.26
C ASN A 28 -11.48 6.17 8.04
N LYS A 29 -11.80 7.42 7.69
CA LYS A 29 -12.92 8.14 8.32
C LYS A 29 -14.26 7.45 8.08
N LEU A 30 -14.48 6.93 6.87
CA LEU A 30 -15.67 6.13 6.59
C LEU A 30 -15.67 4.87 7.47
N GLN A 31 -14.54 4.16 7.57
CA GLN A 31 -14.39 3.00 8.46
C GLN A 31 -14.76 3.35 9.92
N ASP A 32 -14.24 4.45 10.46
CA ASP A 32 -14.48 4.90 11.83
C ASP A 32 -15.94 5.30 12.07
N ILE A 33 -16.60 5.91 11.09
CA ILE A 33 -18.02 6.27 11.18
C ILE A 33 -18.90 5.02 11.18
N PHE A 34 -18.53 4.01 10.41
CA PHE A 34 -19.29 2.77 10.33
C PHE A 34 -19.02 1.83 11.52
N ALA A 35 -17.84 1.87 12.14
CA ALA A 35 -17.44 0.94 13.21
C ALA A 35 -18.41 0.88 14.43
N PRO A 36 -19.00 1.98 14.94
CA PRO A 36 -19.96 1.93 16.05
C PRO A 36 -21.36 1.44 15.65
N ILE A 37 -21.72 1.58 14.37
CA ILE A 37 -23.03 1.15 13.82
C ILE A 37 -23.01 -0.36 13.53
N VAL A 38 -21.81 -0.94 13.38
CA VAL A 38 -21.53 -2.35 13.01
C VAL A 38 -21.84 -3.37 14.12
N GLY A 39 -22.14 -2.93 15.34
CA GLY A 39 -22.51 -3.84 16.45
C GLY A 39 -23.74 -4.72 16.16
N ASN A 40 -24.66 -4.27 15.29
CA ASN A 40 -25.91 -4.98 15.00
C ASN A 40 -26.22 -5.22 13.52
N PHE A 41 -25.36 -4.79 12.59
CA PHE A 41 -25.56 -5.07 11.16
C PHE A 41 -24.30 -5.69 10.55
N SER A 42 -24.45 -6.96 10.18
CA SER A 42 -23.56 -7.73 9.35
C SER A 42 -23.07 -6.94 8.12
N LYS A 43 -21.75 -6.85 7.98
CA LYS A 43 -21.04 -6.62 6.71
C LYS A 43 -21.25 -5.24 6.07
N VAL A 44 -20.72 -4.18 6.69
CA VAL A 44 -20.51 -2.92 5.98
C VAL A 44 -19.51 -3.17 4.85
N GLN A 45 -19.97 -3.04 3.61
CA GLN A 45 -19.13 -3.12 2.42
C GLN A 45 -18.31 -1.83 2.34
N LEU A 46 -17.00 -1.94 2.55
CA LEU A 46 -16.08 -0.85 2.25
C LEU A 46 -16.15 -0.53 0.74
N PRO A 47 -16.11 0.75 0.36
CA PRO A 47 -16.06 1.11 -1.05
C PRO A 47 -14.82 0.47 -1.69
N GLN A 48 -15.05 -0.37 -2.70
CA GLN A 48 -14.00 -1.03 -3.46
C GLN A 48 -13.64 -0.17 -4.67
N VAL A 49 -12.34 0.04 -4.88
CA VAL A 49 -11.82 0.75 -6.05
C VAL A 49 -11.27 -0.28 -7.03
N ALA A 50 -11.81 -0.29 -8.25
CA ALA A 50 -11.26 -1.07 -9.36
C ALA A 50 -10.41 -0.17 -10.26
N VAL A 51 -9.19 -0.62 -10.56
CA VAL A 51 -8.28 0.10 -11.46
C VAL A 51 -8.32 -0.56 -12.84
N VAL A 52 -8.86 0.15 -13.83
CA VAL A 52 -9.03 -0.34 -15.21
C VAL A 52 -8.40 0.66 -16.18
N GLY A 53 -7.73 0.17 -17.23
CA GLY A 53 -7.08 1.02 -18.22
C GLY A 53 -6.15 0.24 -19.15
N SER A 54 -5.80 0.85 -20.29
CA SER A 54 -4.90 0.27 -21.30
C SER A 54 -3.54 -0.13 -20.71
N GLN A 55 -2.82 -1.03 -21.37
CA GLN A 55 -1.45 -1.38 -20.96
C GLN A 55 -0.61 -0.10 -20.83
N SER A 56 0.26 -0.04 -19.82
CA SER A 56 1.12 1.12 -19.54
C SER A 56 0.41 2.42 -19.12
N SER A 57 -0.90 2.42 -18.87
CA SER A 57 -1.63 3.61 -18.37
C SER A 57 -1.34 4.01 -16.91
N GLY A 58 -0.27 3.49 -16.30
CA GLY A 58 0.11 3.81 -14.91
C GLY A 58 -0.71 3.12 -13.81
N LYS A 59 -1.50 2.08 -14.12
CA LYS A 59 -2.31 1.34 -13.13
C LYS A 59 -1.50 0.87 -11.91
N SER A 60 -0.38 0.19 -12.18
CA SER A 60 0.51 -0.28 -11.13
C SER A 60 1.09 0.89 -10.33
N SER A 61 1.46 1.98 -10.99
CA SER A 61 1.97 3.20 -10.34
C SER A 61 0.95 3.84 -9.40
N VAL A 62 -0.34 3.88 -9.78
CA VAL A 62 -1.42 4.39 -8.92
C VAL A 62 -1.57 3.51 -7.68
N ILE A 63 -1.58 2.19 -7.85
CA ILE A 63 -1.69 1.25 -6.73
C ILE A 63 -0.46 1.37 -5.80
N GLU A 64 0.75 1.40 -6.36
CA GLU A 64 1.99 1.57 -5.60
C GLU A 64 2.06 2.94 -4.89
N ALA A 65 1.50 4.00 -5.48
CA ALA A 65 1.40 5.31 -4.84
C ALA A 65 0.41 5.32 -3.67
N LEU A 66 -0.68 4.54 -3.74
CA LEU A 66 -1.61 4.35 -2.62
C LEU A 66 -0.92 3.61 -1.47
N VAL A 67 -0.18 2.54 -1.76
CA VAL A 67 0.54 1.76 -0.73
C VAL A 67 1.81 2.48 -0.24
N GLY A 68 2.38 3.34 -1.06
CA GLY A 68 3.65 4.00 -0.78
C GLY A 68 4.86 3.08 -0.88
N ARG A 69 4.75 1.93 -1.56
CA ARG A 69 5.84 0.96 -1.76
C ARG A 69 5.75 0.37 -3.16
N ASP A 70 6.90 0.00 -3.72
CA ASP A 70 6.95 -0.73 -4.97
C ASP A 70 6.85 -2.22 -4.67
N PHE A 71 5.78 -2.88 -5.12
CA PHE A 71 5.51 -4.28 -4.78
C PHE A 71 4.81 -5.05 -5.89
N LEU A 72 4.37 -4.36 -6.94
CA LEU A 72 3.78 -5.04 -8.09
C LEU A 72 4.89 -5.48 -9.05
N PRO A 73 4.69 -6.57 -9.80
CA PRO A 73 5.62 -6.99 -10.83
C PRO A 73 5.87 -5.86 -11.85
N ARG A 74 7.11 -5.77 -12.36
CA ARG A 74 7.49 -4.86 -13.45
C ARG A 74 8.08 -5.68 -14.59
N GLY A 75 7.74 -5.32 -15.83
CA GLY A 75 8.23 -6.02 -17.03
C GLY A 75 7.61 -5.47 -18.31
N CYS A 76 8.12 -5.96 -19.44
CA CYS A 76 7.69 -5.56 -20.78
C CYS A 76 6.28 -6.10 -21.13
N ASP A 77 5.90 -7.22 -20.54
CA ASP A 77 4.59 -7.86 -20.70
C ASP A 77 3.54 -7.30 -19.72
N ILE A 78 2.29 -7.74 -19.86
CA ILE A 78 1.22 -7.43 -18.89
C ILE A 78 1.67 -7.79 -17.47
N CYS A 79 1.84 -6.76 -16.64
CA CYS A 79 2.37 -6.88 -15.27
C CYS A 79 1.40 -7.51 -14.28
N THR A 80 0.15 -7.76 -14.69
CA THR A 80 -0.90 -8.39 -13.88
C THR A 80 -1.74 -9.25 -14.80
N ARG A 81 -1.70 -10.57 -14.58
CA ARG A 81 -2.39 -11.56 -15.43
C ARG A 81 -3.64 -12.12 -14.77
N ARG A 82 -3.76 -11.97 -13.45
CA ARG A 82 -4.91 -12.40 -12.66
C ARG A 82 -5.48 -11.19 -11.90
N PRO A 83 -6.80 -11.14 -11.66
CA PRO A 83 -7.37 -10.07 -10.83
C PRO A 83 -6.72 -10.06 -9.44
N LEU A 84 -6.04 -8.95 -9.11
CA LEU A 84 -5.45 -8.74 -7.79
C LEU A 84 -6.47 -8.01 -6.90
N VAL A 85 -6.86 -8.64 -5.79
CA VAL A 85 -7.65 -7.99 -4.74
C VAL A 85 -6.69 -7.50 -3.67
N LEU A 86 -6.52 -6.17 -3.58
CA LEU A 86 -5.68 -5.53 -2.57
C LEU A 86 -6.55 -5.02 -1.42
N GLN A 87 -6.31 -5.54 -0.22
CA GLN A 87 -6.92 -5.07 1.02
C GLN A 87 -5.88 -4.27 1.79
N LEU A 88 -6.14 -2.97 1.98
CA LEU A 88 -5.30 -2.09 2.77
C LEU A 88 -5.89 -1.94 4.17
N GLU A 89 -5.10 -2.29 5.17
CA GLU A 89 -5.48 -2.16 6.58
C GLU A 89 -4.49 -1.24 7.29
N ASN A 90 -5.01 -0.19 7.91
CA ASN A 90 -4.20 0.72 8.72
C ASN A 90 -4.20 0.22 10.18
N ARG A 91 -3.18 -0.56 10.54
CA ARG A 91 -2.98 -1.05 11.91
C ARG A 91 -1.76 -0.38 12.52
N THR A 92 -1.97 0.63 13.36
CA THR A 92 -0.91 1.38 14.06
C THR A 92 -0.52 0.76 15.39
N ASP A 93 -1.28 -0.23 15.86
CA ASP A 93 -1.21 -0.88 17.17
C ASP A 93 -0.50 -2.26 17.14
N VAL A 94 -0.10 -2.74 15.96
CA VAL A 94 0.45 -4.10 15.77
C VAL A 94 1.89 -4.05 15.23
N ASP A 95 2.72 -5.02 15.62
CA ASP A 95 4.08 -5.26 15.10
C ASP A 95 5.03 -4.04 15.16
N ASP A 96 5.02 -3.28 16.25
CA ASP A 96 5.86 -2.08 16.46
C ASP A 96 5.75 -1.05 15.31
N GLY A 97 4.61 -1.00 14.62
CA GLY A 97 4.38 -0.12 13.47
C GLY A 97 5.10 -0.55 12.18
N ARG A 98 5.59 -1.79 12.10
CA ARG A 98 6.19 -2.32 10.87
C ARG A 98 5.13 -2.66 9.84
N GLU A 99 5.34 -2.20 8.61
CA GLU A 99 4.51 -2.54 7.46
C GLU A 99 4.76 -4.00 7.03
N TRP A 100 3.68 -4.74 6.75
CA TRP A 100 3.74 -6.10 6.25
C TRP A 100 2.55 -6.41 5.33
N ALA A 101 2.68 -7.50 4.57
CA ALA A 101 1.58 -8.08 3.83
C ALA A 101 1.47 -9.59 4.09
N GLU A 102 0.27 -10.12 3.90
CA GLU A 102 -0.02 -11.55 3.97
C GLU A 102 -0.82 -11.93 2.71
N PHE A 103 -0.62 -13.16 2.23
CA PHE A 103 -1.37 -13.67 1.10
C PHE A 103 -2.40 -14.69 1.57
N ARG A 104 -3.58 -14.66 0.97
CA ARG A 104 -4.67 -15.58 1.32
C ARG A 104 -4.30 -17.06 1.14
N HIS A 105 -3.43 -17.39 0.19
CA HIS A 105 -2.93 -18.76 -0.02
C HIS A 105 -1.79 -19.15 0.93
N LEU A 106 -1.30 -18.23 1.77
CA LEU A 106 -0.24 -18.45 2.77
C LEU A 106 -0.67 -17.85 4.12
N PRO A 107 -1.74 -18.39 4.75
CA PRO A 107 -2.28 -17.83 5.99
C PRO A 107 -1.23 -17.84 7.12
N GLY A 108 -1.16 -16.75 7.87
CA GLY A 108 -0.23 -16.55 8.98
C GLY A 108 1.21 -16.23 8.57
N LYS A 109 1.55 -16.23 7.28
CA LYS A 109 2.89 -15.86 6.81
C LYS A 109 2.95 -14.37 6.48
N ARG A 110 3.64 -13.62 7.33
CA ARG A 110 3.89 -12.18 7.13
C ARG A 110 5.13 -11.92 6.28
N PHE A 111 4.99 -11.03 5.32
CA PHE A 111 6.05 -10.55 4.45
C PHE A 111 6.37 -9.09 4.80
N TYR A 112 7.56 -8.85 5.32
CA TYR A 112 8.06 -7.50 5.63
C TYR A 112 8.92 -6.91 4.49
N ASP A 113 9.35 -7.75 3.55
CA ASP A 113 10.15 -7.36 2.39
C ASP A 113 9.26 -7.31 1.14
N PHE A 114 9.03 -6.09 0.63
CA PHE A 114 8.21 -5.85 -0.55
C PHE A 114 8.79 -6.45 -1.84
N SER A 115 10.09 -6.75 -1.89
CA SER A 115 10.67 -7.50 -3.01
C SER A 115 10.22 -8.96 -3.02
N LYS A 116 9.98 -9.54 -1.84
CA LYS A 116 9.43 -10.90 -1.71
C LYS A 116 7.95 -10.92 -2.06
N ILE A 117 7.20 -9.91 -1.64
CA ILE A 117 5.79 -9.71 -2.04
C ILE A 117 5.68 -9.66 -3.57
N ARG A 118 6.53 -8.88 -4.24
CA ARG A 118 6.56 -8.79 -5.71
C ARG A 118 6.80 -10.14 -6.37
N LYS A 119 7.81 -10.87 -5.91
CA LYS A 119 8.15 -12.20 -6.45
C LYS A 119 7.01 -13.19 -6.25
N GLU A 120 6.35 -13.14 -5.10
CA GLU A 120 5.19 -13.99 -4.81
C GLU A 120 4.02 -13.68 -5.76
N ILE A 121 3.69 -12.40 -5.96
CA ILE A 121 2.65 -12.00 -6.92
C ILE A 121 3.00 -12.50 -8.32
N GLN A 122 4.25 -12.31 -8.76
CA GLN A 122 4.69 -12.78 -10.08
C GLN A 122 4.58 -14.29 -10.24
N TRP A 123 4.87 -15.05 -9.19
CA TRP A 123 4.73 -16.51 -9.21
C TRP A 123 3.26 -16.96 -9.28
N VAL A 124 2.37 -16.30 -8.53
CA VAL A 124 0.93 -16.58 -8.53
C VAL A 124 0.24 -16.17 -9.84
N ASP A 125 0.76 -15.12 -10.49
CA ASP A 125 0.25 -14.57 -11.76
C ASP A 125 0.80 -15.27 -13.01
N SER A 126 1.82 -16.13 -12.87
CA SER A 126 2.39 -16.90 -13.99
C SER A 126 1.48 -18.04 -14.41
#